data_AF-A0A849WW65-F1
#
_entry.id   AF-A0A849WW65-F1
#
_cell.length_a   1.000
_cell.length_b   1.000
_cell.length_c   1.000
_cell.angle_alpha   90.00
_cell.angle_beta   90.00
_cell.angle_gamma   90.00
#
_symmetry.space_group_name_H-M   'P 1'
#
loop_
_entity.id
_entity.type
_entity.pdbx_description
1 polymer ?
#
loop_
_entity_poly.entity_id
_entity_poly.type
_entity_poly.pdbx_seq_one_letter_code
_entity_poly.pdbx_strand_id
1 'polypeptide(L)'
;GLASVLLNNRVTASLLEVVPGLPELVTLGKIWYVATNAYAEPRPDVILIDAPASGHAVTLLHSPANFARLTRAGPLYRDALAMQELLDDPDKSAIVFTAIPEEMALSEARDHLALFGRARPVLAVNKIFPRAPTEKGTGKYEMARLYTECRHRREEEALRGLGPFLRIPFFFPEPGTPSIPLRMAEKW
;
A
#
# COMPACT_ATOMS: atom_id res chain seq x y z
N GLY A 1 -20.90 24.88 -7.21
CA GLY A 1 -19.79 25.75 -6.73
C GLY A 1 -18.71 25.84 -7.80
N LEU A 2 -17.74 26.75 -7.70
CA LEU A 2 -16.64 26.88 -8.69
C LEU A 2 -15.95 25.53 -9.01
N ALA A 3 -15.83 24.64 -8.03
CA ALA A 3 -15.35 23.26 -8.22
C ALA A 3 -16.21 22.42 -9.17
N SER A 4 -17.54 22.55 -9.14
CA SER A 4 -18.45 21.82 -10.04
C SER A 4 -18.47 22.39 -11.46
N VAL A 5 -18.10 23.66 -11.65
CA VAL A 5 -17.94 24.28 -12.98
C VAL A 5 -16.60 23.89 -13.60
N LEU A 6 -15.55 23.74 -12.77
CA LEU A 6 -14.26 23.21 -13.21
C LEU A 6 -14.35 21.72 -13.54
N LEU A 7 -14.96 20.88 -12.69
CA LEU A 7 -14.98 19.43 -12.87
C LEU A 7 -15.96 18.91 -13.94
N ASN A 8 -17.02 19.66 -14.29
CA ASN A 8 -17.95 19.28 -15.38
C ASN A 8 -17.54 19.80 -16.77
N ASN A 9 -16.32 20.32 -16.93
CA ASN A 9 -15.86 20.80 -18.22
C ASN A 9 -15.04 19.71 -18.91
N ARG A 10 -15.38 19.34 -20.15
CA ARG A 10 -14.60 18.36 -20.95
C ARG A 10 -13.12 18.72 -21.01
N VAL A 11 -12.79 20.00 -20.88
CA VAL A 11 -11.42 20.53 -20.84
C VAL A 11 -10.61 20.03 -19.62
N THR A 12 -11.19 19.94 -18.42
CA THR A 12 -10.44 19.46 -17.24
C THR A 12 -10.26 17.95 -17.24
N ALA A 13 -11.26 17.20 -17.72
CA ALA A 13 -11.13 15.75 -17.93
C ALA A 13 -10.03 15.46 -18.97
N SER A 14 -10.03 16.17 -20.11
CA SER A 14 -8.97 16.05 -21.10
C SER A 14 -7.60 16.53 -20.59
N LEU A 15 -7.53 17.54 -19.70
CA LEU A 15 -6.26 17.97 -19.11
C LEU A 15 -5.69 16.90 -18.16
N LEU A 16 -6.54 16.24 -17.37
CA LEU A 16 -6.16 15.13 -16.49
C LEU A 16 -5.62 13.93 -17.29
N GLU A 17 -6.17 13.67 -18.48
CA GLU A 17 -5.69 12.61 -19.38
C GLU A 17 -4.36 12.95 -20.07
N VAL A 18 -4.04 14.24 -20.25
CA VAL A 18 -2.89 14.69 -21.04
C VAL A 18 -1.66 15.00 -20.18
N VAL A 19 -1.82 15.35 -18.90
CA VAL A 19 -0.71 15.71 -18.01
C VAL A 19 -0.31 14.52 -17.13
N PRO A 20 0.86 13.90 -17.35
CA PRO A 20 1.31 12.76 -16.53
C PRO A 20 1.40 13.13 -15.05
N GLY A 21 0.79 12.32 -14.18
CA GLY A 21 0.83 12.51 -12.73
C GLY A 21 -0.20 13.50 -12.17
N LEU A 22 -0.97 14.20 -13.01
CA LEU A 22 -1.99 15.15 -12.53
C LEU A 22 -3.15 14.45 -11.81
N PRO A 23 -3.70 13.32 -12.31
CA PRO A 23 -4.72 12.57 -11.59
C PRO A 23 -4.26 12.11 -10.20
N GLU A 24 -3.00 11.67 -10.11
CA GLU A 24 -2.36 11.28 -8.87
C GLU A 24 -2.23 12.46 -7.90
N LEU A 25 -1.74 13.61 -8.38
CA LEU A 25 -1.61 14.80 -7.56
C LEU A 25 -2.96 15.28 -7.04
N VAL A 26 -4.02 15.26 -7.86
CA VAL A 26 -5.36 15.66 -7.44
C VAL A 26 -5.91 14.74 -6.36
N THR A 27 -5.71 13.42 -6.52
CA THR A 27 -6.07 12.41 -5.52
C THR A 27 -5.34 12.68 -4.20
N LEU A 28 -4.02 12.86 -4.27
CA LEU A 28 -3.19 13.14 -3.10
C LEU A 28 -3.52 14.49 -2.45
N GLY A 29 -3.87 15.50 -3.23
CA GLY A 29 -4.31 16.80 -2.72
C GLY A 29 -5.62 16.70 -1.94
N LYS A 30 -6.53 15.81 -2.35
CA LYS A 30 -7.75 15.54 -1.57
C LYS A 30 -7.45 14.84 -0.25
N ILE A 31 -6.53 13.87 -0.25
CA ILE A 31 -6.05 13.19 0.96
C ILE A 31 -5.42 14.21 1.92
N TRP A 32 -4.48 15.01 1.42
CA TRP A 32 -3.79 16.05 2.19
C TRP A 32 -4.79 17.06 2.78
N TYR A 33 -5.79 17.48 2.00
CA TYR A 33 -6.85 18.36 2.50
C TYR A 33 -7.63 17.72 3.65
N VAL A 34 -8.04 16.46 3.54
CA VAL A 34 -8.77 15.77 4.64
C VAL A 34 -7.88 15.59 5.87
N ALA A 35 -6.59 15.28 5.67
CA ALA A 35 -5.63 15.09 6.75
C ALA A 35 -5.32 16.38 7.54
N THR A 36 -5.30 17.53 6.86
CA THR A 36 -4.83 18.81 7.42
C THR A 36 -5.95 19.78 7.77
N ASN A 37 -7.14 19.62 7.19
CA ASN A 37 -8.23 20.58 7.38
C ASN A 37 -8.91 20.42 8.75
N ALA A 38 -8.71 21.41 9.62
CA ALA A 38 -9.32 21.48 10.94
C ALA A 38 -10.86 21.58 10.93
N TYR A 39 -11.48 21.89 9.79
CA TYR A 39 -12.93 22.00 9.63
C TYR A 39 -13.58 20.77 8.98
N ALA A 40 -12.81 19.71 8.72
CA ALA A 40 -13.38 18.44 8.28
C ALA A 40 -14.08 17.76 9.46
N GLU A 41 -15.39 17.52 9.35
CA GLU A 41 -16.18 16.82 10.37
C GLU A 41 -16.81 15.55 9.78
N PRO A 42 -16.59 14.36 10.37
CA PRO A 42 -15.69 14.11 11.49
C PRO A 42 -14.22 14.22 11.07
N ARG A 43 -13.38 14.75 11.97
CA ARG A 43 -11.93 14.76 11.76
C ARG A 43 -11.37 13.36 12.02
N PRO A 44 -10.82 12.66 11.03
CA PRO A 44 -10.28 11.32 11.25
C PRO A 44 -8.98 11.41 12.06
N ASP A 45 -8.83 10.54 13.06
CA ASP A 45 -7.55 10.36 13.77
C ASP A 45 -6.50 9.69 12.86
N VAL A 46 -6.95 8.77 12.00
CA VAL A 46 -6.11 8.01 11.06
C VAL A 46 -6.82 7.89 9.72
N ILE A 47 -6.08 8.05 8.63
CA ILE A 47 -6.57 7.85 7.27
C ILE A 47 -5.84 6.65 6.67
N LEU A 48 -6.57 5.57 6.38
CA LEU A 48 -6.05 4.42 5.65
C LEU A 48 -6.43 4.54 4.17
N ILE A 49 -5.43 4.38 3.30
CA ILE A 49 -5.61 4.49 1.86
C ILE A 49 -5.24 3.14 1.26
N ASP A 50 -6.19 2.51 0.59
CA ASP A 50 -5.90 1.41 -0.33
C ASP A 50 -5.26 2.02 -1.57
N ALA A 51 -3.92 2.06 -1.57
CA ALA A 51 -3.15 2.69 -2.63
C ALA A 51 -3.24 1.87 -3.93
N PRO A 52 -3.02 2.51 -5.10
CA PRO A 52 -2.87 1.80 -6.36
C PRO A 52 -1.82 0.69 -6.28
N ALA A 53 -1.84 -0.25 -7.23
CA ALA A 53 -0.82 -1.28 -7.35
C ALA A 53 0.60 -0.67 -7.34
N SER A 54 1.57 -1.43 -6.83
CA SER A 54 2.95 -1.02 -6.51
C SER A 54 3.57 0.03 -7.46
N GLY A 55 3.60 -0.23 -8.77
CA GLY A 55 4.16 0.71 -9.75
C GLY A 55 3.41 2.06 -9.85
N HIS A 56 2.09 2.07 -9.70
CA HIS A 56 1.29 3.30 -9.68
C HIS A 56 1.34 4.00 -8.32
N ALA A 57 1.48 3.27 -7.22
CA ALA A 57 1.71 3.87 -5.90
C ALA A 57 3.00 4.70 -5.89
N VAL A 58 4.05 4.23 -6.57
CA VAL A 58 5.29 5.00 -6.72
C VAL A 58 5.05 6.34 -7.41
N THR A 59 4.32 6.32 -8.54
CA THR A 59 3.95 7.54 -9.26
C THR A 59 3.10 8.47 -8.39
N LEU A 60 2.14 7.93 -7.64
CA LEU A 60 1.30 8.70 -6.72
C LEU A 60 2.13 9.45 -5.68
N LEU A 61 3.04 8.74 -5.01
CA LEU A 61 3.85 9.30 -3.93
C LEU A 61 4.92 10.28 -4.43
N HIS A 62 5.43 10.12 -5.65
CA HIS A 62 6.36 11.08 -6.26
C HIS A 62 5.66 12.24 -6.99
N SER A 63 4.34 12.20 -7.18
CA SER A 63 3.60 13.23 -7.90
C SER A 63 3.81 14.64 -7.36
N PRO A 64 3.90 14.91 -6.03
CA PRO A 64 4.15 16.27 -5.53
C PRO A 64 5.52 16.81 -5.93
N ALA A 65 6.57 16.01 -5.75
CA ALA A 65 7.94 16.40 -6.12
C ALA A 65 8.06 16.66 -7.62
N ASN A 66 7.41 15.83 -8.45
CA ASN A 66 7.37 16.02 -9.90
C ASN A 66 6.65 17.32 -10.28
N PHE A 67 5.50 17.60 -9.67
CA PHE A 67 4.72 18.81 -9.96
C PHE A 67 5.35 20.09 -9.44
N ALA A 68 6.04 20.05 -8.30
CA ALA A 68 6.81 21.17 -7.80
C ALA A 68 7.91 21.56 -8.81
N ARG A 69 8.57 20.60 -9.45
CA ARG A 69 9.57 20.86 -10.50
C ARG A 69 8.97 21.50 -11.76
N LEU A 70 7.74 21.15 -12.13
CA LEU A 70 7.05 21.69 -13.30
C LEU A 70 6.55 23.12 -13.08
N THR A 71 5.90 23.38 -11.94
CA THR A 71 5.23 24.66 -11.66
C THR A 71 6.19 25.74 -11.17
N ARG A 72 7.28 25.35 -10.46
CA ARG A 72 8.40 26.18 -9.94
C ARG A 72 8.03 27.33 -8.99
N ALA A 73 6.82 27.87 -9.03
CA ALA A 73 6.31 28.93 -8.17
C ALA A 73 4.77 28.97 -8.17
N GLY A 74 4.19 29.77 -7.28
CA GLY A 74 2.75 30.00 -7.19
C GLY A 74 2.02 29.02 -6.25
N PRO A 75 0.67 29.08 -6.19
CA PRO A 75 -0.13 28.28 -5.25
C PRO A 75 0.10 26.77 -5.40
N LEU A 76 0.07 26.26 -6.64
CA LEU A 76 0.21 24.82 -6.90
C LEU A 76 1.60 24.28 -6.50
N TYR A 77 2.65 25.10 -6.66
CA TYR A 77 3.99 24.77 -6.18
C TYR A 77 4.03 24.64 -4.65
N ARG A 78 3.41 25.57 -3.93
CA ARG A 78 3.34 25.55 -2.46
C ARG A 78 2.53 24.36 -1.95
N ASP A 79 1.39 24.08 -2.58
CA ASP A 79 0.55 22.94 -2.22
C ASP A 79 1.30 21.62 -2.44
N ALA A 80 2.02 21.48 -3.56
CA ALA A 80 2.84 20.30 -3.83
C ALA A 80 3.97 20.12 -2.80
N LEU A 81 4.63 21.20 -2.37
CA LEU A 81 5.63 21.13 -1.30
C LEU A 81 5.01 20.72 0.04
N ALA A 82 3.85 21.27 0.39
CA ALA A 82 3.15 20.92 1.63
C ALA A 82 2.67 19.45 1.65
N MET A 83 2.22 18.93 0.50
CA MET A 83 1.91 17.51 0.35
C MET A 83 3.17 16.64 0.51
N GLN A 84 4.28 17.06 -0.09
CA GLN A 84 5.55 16.35 0.05
C GLN A 84 6.02 16.32 1.51
N GLU A 85 5.94 17.45 2.22
CA GLU A 85 6.30 17.54 3.64
C GLU A 85 5.44 16.63 4.51
N LEU A 86 4.13 16.52 4.23
CA LEU A 86 3.26 15.57 4.93
C LEU A 86 3.69 14.11 4.70
N LEU A 87 4.03 13.75 3.47
CA LEU A 87 4.45 12.39 3.11
C LEU A 87 5.84 12.03 3.66
N ASP A 88 6.75 13.00 3.74
CA ASP A 88 8.12 12.82 4.22
C ASP A 88 8.21 12.80 5.77
N ASP A 89 7.16 13.21 6.48
CA ASP A 89 7.08 13.22 7.94
C ASP A 89 6.70 11.83 8.50
N PRO A 90 7.64 11.08 9.12
CA PRO A 90 7.40 9.73 9.61
C PRO A 90 6.48 9.66 10.84
N ASP A 91 6.19 10.80 11.49
CA ASP A 91 5.24 10.87 12.59
C ASP A 91 3.80 11.11 12.09
N LYS A 92 3.63 11.49 10.81
CA LYS A 92 2.33 11.76 10.19
C LYS A 92 1.95 10.77 9.10
N SER A 93 2.93 10.21 8.40
CA SER A 93 2.72 9.32 7.26
C SER A 93 3.59 8.06 7.38
N ALA A 94 2.99 6.93 7.02
CA ALA A 94 3.68 5.65 6.89
C ALA A 94 3.18 4.92 5.65
N ILE A 95 4.05 4.12 5.03
CA ILE A 95 3.71 3.31 3.86
C ILE A 95 3.82 1.84 4.24
N VAL A 96 2.78 1.05 3.95
CA VAL A 96 2.80 -0.40 4.14
C VAL A 96 2.79 -1.08 2.77
N PHE A 97 3.91 -1.70 2.40
CA PHE A 97 3.99 -2.53 1.20
C PHE A 97 3.55 -3.95 1.53
N THR A 98 2.63 -4.50 0.73
CA THR A 98 2.20 -5.89 0.87
C THR A 98 2.77 -6.75 -0.24
N ALA A 99 3.30 -7.92 0.12
CA ALA A 99 3.76 -8.93 -0.83
C ALA A 99 3.32 -10.33 -0.39
N ILE A 100 3.25 -11.27 -1.31
CA ILE A 100 3.15 -12.70 -0.98
C ILE A 100 4.55 -13.30 -0.82
N PRO A 101 4.73 -14.42 -0.11
CA PRO A 101 6.04 -15.07 0.09
C PRO A 101 6.53 -15.80 -1.17
N GLU A 102 6.63 -15.06 -2.28
CA GLU A 102 7.16 -15.52 -3.56
C GLU A 102 8.33 -14.62 -3.97
N GLU A 103 9.38 -15.22 -4.53
CA GLU A 103 10.65 -14.56 -4.82
C GLU A 103 10.49 -13.25 -5.61
N MET A 104 9.74 -13.29 -6.73
CA MET A 104 9.51 -12.11 -7.57
C MET A 104 8.75 -11.00 -6.83
N ALA A 105 7.68 -11.36 -6.11
CA ALA A 105 6.86 -10.39 -5.38
C ALA A 105 7.66 -9.71 -4.24
N LEU A 106 8.50 -10.47 -3.55
CA LEU A 106 9.37 -9.95 -2.50
C LEU A 106 10.50 -9.08 -3.07
N SER A 107 11.09 -9.48 -4.20
CA SER A 107 12.10 -8.67 -4.88
C SER A 107 11.52 -7.33 -5.33
N GLU A 108 10.36 -7.33 -5.98
CA GLU A 108 9.68 -6.11 -6.42
C GLU A 108 9.33 -5.21 -5.23
N ALA A 109 8.81 -5.77 -4.14
CA ALA A 109 8.52 -5.00 -2.93
C ALA A 109 9.79 -4.36 -2.36
N ARG A 110 10.91 -5.08 -2.32
CA ARG A 110 12.20 -4.55 -1.86
C ARG A 110 12.71 -3.40 -2.72
N ASP A 111 12.60 -3.54 -4.04
CA ASP A 111 13.03 -2.50 -4.98
C ASP A 111 12.19 -1.23 -4.82
N HIS A 112 10.88 -1.36 -4.60
CA HIS A 112 10.02 -0.23 -4.26
C HIS A 112 10.33 0.38 -2.89
N LEU A 113 10.54 -0.43 -1.86
CA LEU A 113 10.90 0.06 -0.52
C LEU A 113 12.16 0.94 -0.54
N ALA A 114 13.14 0.59 -1.38
CA ALA A 114 14.36 1.37 -1.54
C ALA A 114 14.12 2.80 -2.08
N LEU A 115 12.99 3.04 -2.77
CA LEU A 115 12.60 4.36 -3.27
C LEU A 115 12.04 5.26 -2.16
N PHE A 116 11.53 4.69 -1.05
CA PHE A 116 10.80 5.42 0.00
C PHE A 116 11.59 5.61 1.30
N GLY A 117 12.92 5.75 1.21
CA GLY A 117 13.84 5.71 2.36
C GLY A 117 13.54 6.65 3.54
N ARG A 118 12.71 7.69 3.39
CA ARG A 118 12.32 8.62 4.47
C ARG A 118 11.02 8.24 5.20
N ALA A 119 10.07 7.58 4.55
CA ALA A 119 8.72 7.34 5.07
C ALA A 119 8.58 6.07 5.94
N ARG A 120 9.71 5.56 6.48
CA ARG A 120 9.81 4.30 7.27
C ARG A 120 8.88 3.19 6.73
N PRO A 121 9.06 2.76 5.49
CA PRO A 121 8.09 1.87 4.89
C PRO A 121 8.15 0.49 5.57
N VAL A 122 6.97 -0.07 5.86
CA VAL A 122 6.81 -1.38 6.49
C VAL A 122 6.50 -2.40 5.40
N LEU A 123 7.22 -3.52 5.40
CA LEU A 123 6.88 -4.68 4.57
C LEU A 123 5.93 -5.60 5.34
N ALA A 124 4.78 -5.91 4.78
CA ALA A 124 3.85 -6.92 5.26
C ALA A 124 3.80 -8.09 4.28
N VAL A 125 4.30 -9.25 4.70
CA VAL A 125 4.25 -10.47 3.89
C VAL A 125 2.97 -11.23 4.22
N ASN A 126 2.07 -11.27 3.26
CA ASN A 126 0.72 -11.82 3.36
C ASN A 126 0.64 -13.27 2.88
N LYS A 127 -0.36 -13.99 3.38
CA LYS A 127 -0.67 -15.38 3.01
C LYS A 127 0.45 -16.37 3.33
N ILE A 128 1.21 -16.14 4.41
CA ILE A 128 2.22 -17.09 4.87
C ILE A 128 1.52 -18.38 5.31
N PHE A 129 1.82 -19.47 4.64
CA PHE A 129 1.16 -20.74 4.91
C PHE A 129 1.68 -21.35 6.21
N PRO A 130 0.83 -22.02 7.02
CA PRO A 130 1.31 -22.70 8.22
C PRO A 130 2.27 -23.84 7.88
N ARG A 131 3.07 -24.24 8.87
CA ARG A 131 3.88 -25.46 8.77
C ARG A 131 2.98 -26.68 8.64
N ALA A 132 3.45 -27.68 7.90
CA ALA A 132 2.75 -28.94 7.77
C ALA A 132 2.67 -29.63 9.15
N PRO A 133 1.57 -30.34 9.45
CA PRO A 133 1.53 -31.24 10.60
C PRO A 133 2.69 -32.24 10.56
N THR A 134 3.23 -32.58 11.73
CA THR A 134 4.29 -33.58 11.87
C THR A 134 3.78 -35.00 11.65
N GLU A 135 2.50 -35.24 11.94
CA GLU A 135 1.83 -36.52 11.77
C GLU A 135 1.64 -36.84 10.29
N LYS A 136 1.96 -38.09 9.91
CA LYS A 136 1.72 -38.58 8.56
C LYS A 136 0.23 -38.88 8.37
N GLY A 137 -0.30 -38.50 7.21
CA GLY A 137 -1.67 -38.85 6.81
C GLY A 137 -1.71 -40.12 5.97
N THR A 138 -2.89 -40.43 5.45
CA THR A 138 -3.08 -41.43 4.39
C THR A 138 -3.84 -40.82 3.21
N GLY A 139 -3.57 -41.31 2.00
CA GLY A 139 -4.21 -40.84 0.77
C GLY A 139 -4.13 -39.32 0.61
N LYS A 140 -5.29 -38.68 0.46
CA LYS A 140 -5.40 -37.22 0.25
C LYS A 140 -4.78 -36.38 1.39
N TYR A 141 -4.76 -36.88 2.62
CA TYR A 141 -4.21 -36.14 3.76
C TYR A 141 -2.68 -36.12 3.74
N GLU A 142 -2.04 -37.21 3.32
CA GLU A 142 -0.58 -37.21 3.13
C GLU A 142 -0.17 -36.32 1.96
N MET A 143 -0.94 -36.32 0.87
CA MET A 143 -0.69 -35.43 -0.26
C MET A 143 -0.82 -33.95 0.14
N ALA A 144 -1.83 -33.59 0.93
CA ALA A 144 -1.98 -32.23 1.45
C ALA A 144 -0.81 -31.83 2.35
N ARG A 145 -0.37 -32.72 3.26
CA ARG A 145 0.79 -32.50 4.12
C ARG A 145 2.07 -32.26 3.31
N LEU A 146 2.34 -33.10 2.31
CA LEU A 146 3.51 -32.95 1.43
C LEU A 146 3.45 -31.67 0.60
N TYR A 147 2.26 -31.29 0.10
CA TYR A 147 2.07 -30.01 -0.59
C TYR A 147 2.40 -28.83 0.33
N THR A 148 1.87 -28.84 1.56
CA THR A 148 2.14 -27.81 2.57
C THR A 148 3.63 -27.72 2.89
N GLU A 149 4.32 -28.85 3.05
CA GLU A 149 5.75 -28.90 3.30
C GLU A 149 6.56 -28.30 2.13
N CYS A 150 6.26 -28.70 0.89
CA CYS A 150 6.89 -28.16 -0.30
C CYS A 150 6.61 -26.66 -0.50
N ARG A 151 5.42 -26.20 -0.12
CA ARG A 151 5.07 -24.78 -0.12
C ARG A 151 5.87 -24.02 0.94
N HIS A 152 5.86 -24.50 2.20
CA HIS A 152 6.61 -23.88 3.30
C HIS A 152 8.10 -23.72 2.96
N ARG A 153 8.73 -24.76 2.38
CA ARG A 153 10.13 -24.68 1.96
C ARG A 153 10.39 -23.57 0.95
N ARG A 154 9.55 -23.45 -0.07
CA ARG A 154 9.65 -22.40 -1.10
C ARG A 154 9.44 -21.01 -0.49
N GLU A 155 8.47 -20.86 0.40
CA GLU A 155 8.21 -19.59 1.09
C GLU A 155 9.40 -19.20 1.98
N GLU A 156 9.99 -20.13 2.73
CA GLU A 156 11.18 -19.86 3.57
C GLU A 156 12.44 -19.58 2.75
N GLU A 157 12.60 -20.19 1.57
CA GLU A 157 13.65 -19.84 0.62
C GLU A 157 13.47 -18.41 0.10
N ALA A 158 12.25 -18.03 -0.30
CA ALA A 158 11.95 -16.68 -0.78
C ALA A 158 12.11 -15.60 0.31
N LEU A 159 11.77 -15.93 1.56
CA LEU A 159 11.92 -15.05 2.72
C LEU A 159 13.37 -14.92 3.22
N ARG A 160 14.28 -15.75 2.72
CA ARG A 160 15.67 -15.80 3.20
C ARG A 160 16.39 -14.49 2.89
N GLY A 161 16.99 -13.89 3.92
CA GLY A 161 17.75 -12.64 3.77
C GLY A 161 16.88 -11.39 3.58
N LEU A 162 15.55 -11.53 3.73
CA LEU A 162 14.64 -10.39 3.80
C LEU A 162 14.88 -9.63 5.12
N GLY A 163 14.82 -8.29 5.06
CA GLY A 163 14.87 -7.43 6.25
C GLY A 163 13.64 -7.60 7.15
N PRO A 164 13.42 -6.75 8.16
CA PRO A 164 12.23 -6.83 9.03
C PRO A 164 10.91 -6.73 8.25
N PHE A 165 9.95 -7.59 8.58
CA PHE A 165 8.61 -7.58 7.99
C PHE A 165 7.53 -8.06 8.95
N LEU A 166 6.30 -7.61 8.74
CA LEU A 166 5.10 -8.11 9.39
C LEU A 166 4.65 -9.42 8.73
N ARG A 167 4.50 -10.49 9.52
CA ARG A 167 4.05 -11.80 9.05
C ARG A 167 2.54 -11.93 9.15
N ILE A 168 1.83 -11.90 8.02
CA ILE A 168 0.38 -12.13 7.98
C ILE A 168 0.12 -13.58 7.55
N PRO A 169 -0.54 -14.40 8.40
CA PRO A 169 -0.77 -15.81 8.09
C PRO A 169 -1.80 -15.96 6.97
N PHE A 170 -1.78 -17.12 6.32
CA PHE A 170 -2.91 -17.56 5.53
C PHE A 170 -4.10 -17.88 6.45
N PHE A 171 -5.25 -17.25 6.18
CA PHE A 171 -6.49 -17.54 6.88
C PHE A 171 -7.30 -18.54 6.07
N PHE A 172 -7.51 -19.74 6.62
CA PHE A 172 -8.36 -20.73 5.97
C PHE A 172 -9.83 -20.28 5.99
N PRO A 173 -10.56 -20.45 4.87
CA PRO A 173 -11.99 -20.20 4.82
C PRO A 173 -12.72 -21.32 5.57
N GLU A 174 -13.00 -21.08 6.85
CA GLU A 174 -13.68 -22.02 7.73
C GLU A 174 -15.12 -21.55 7.97
N PRO A 175 -16.14 -22.39 7.73
CA PRO A 175 -17.53 -22.03 7.99
C PRO A 175 -17.74 -21.61 9.46
N GLY A 176 -18.49 -20.53 9.67
CA GLY A 176 -18.79 -20.03 11.01
C GLY A 176 -17.67 -19.24 11.69
N THR A 177 -16.52 -19.04 11.03
CA THR A 177 -15.48 -18.13 11.54
C THR A 177 -15.78 -16.67 11.22
N PRO A 178 -15.28 -15.71 12.03
CA PRO A 178 -15.44 -14.30 11.72
C PRO A 178 -14.82 -13.92 10.37
N SER A 179 -15.22 -12.76 9.85
CA SER A 179 -14.67 -12.24 8.59
C SER A 179 -13.14 -12.08 8.68
N ILE A 180 -12.44 -12.23 7.56
CA ILE A 180 -10.97 -12.07 7.51
C ILE A 180 -10.52 -10.74 8.13
N PRO A 181 -11.15 -9.59 7.85
CA PRO A 181 -10.78 -8.33 8.51
C PRO A 181 -10.86 -8.39 10.04
N LEU A 182 -11.90 -9.02 10.60
CA LEU A 182 -12.03 -9.15 12.05
C LEU A 182 -10.95 -10.09 12.62
N ARG A 183 -10.70 -11.22 11.96
CA ARG A 183 -9.63 -12.15 12.35
C ARG A 183 -8.23 -11.54 12.25
N MET A 184 -8.03 -10.58 11.35
CA MET A 184 -6.79 -9.80 11.27
C MET A 184 -6.69 -8.81 12.45
N ALA A 185 -7.77 -8.10 12.75
CA ALA A 185 -7.84 -7.14 13.86
C ALA A 185 -7.73 -7.78 15.26
N GLU A 186 -8.08 -9.05 15.43
CA GLU A 186 -7.87 -9.76 16.70
C GLU A 186 -6.40 -10.17 16.93
N LYS A 187 -5.59 -10.19 15.88
CA LYS A 187 -4.22 -10.70 15.92
C LYS A 187 -3.17 -9.60 16.14
N TRP A 188 -3.52 -8.34 15.87
CA TRP A 188 -2.69 -7.15 16.03
C TRP A 188 -3.55 -6.01 16.58
#